data_AF-A0A914WMR3-F1
#
_entry.id   AF-A0A914WMR3-F1
#
_cell.length_a   1.000
_cell.length_b   1.000
_cell.length_c   1.000
_cell.angle_alpha   90.00
_cell.angle_beta   90.00
_cell.angle_gamma   90.00
#
_symmetry.space_group_name_H-M   'P 1'
#
loop_
_entity.id
_entity.type
_entity.pdbx_description
1 polymer ?
#
loop_
_entity_poly.entity_id
_entity_poly.type
_entity_poly.pdbx_seq_one_letter_code
_entity_poly.pdbx_strand_id
1 'polypeptide(L)'
;DLDASQALSSLTGGVAGTASGLTGLFTGVGKSLVSGSLDVLETLGKKTFETLTVSEQGAKGKPGKRRLIFQKERPNLSKVLRELKTQVDVDAKSQQEEEEARLANFVYLFEKNEGMVHLEGLEMLSESCSRQVESALISGIDQETLDQLDVVRDMYDGLTDEESLSETADVPFESEIKNYLKRIGLAYNPAKLLETDKRLFDWLYDCQTTQDLGEMKEPRDLHRQAIRSLAEFAARCVETLHKLAQLMLVAGSAPEAKPFFDLTLVFCAEIGVIAAKFSTCLNSAADDVDDPSSVSAYLTSLFLEANNSTNYLREALRLLRPVLERAIILERNTSVA
;
A
#
# COMPACT_ATOMS: atom_id res chain seq x y z
N ASP A 1 11.97 1.47 -47.40
CA ASP A 1 11.17 2.01 -46.30
C ASP A 1 12.12 2.53 -45.23
N LEU A 2 12.38 3.84 -45.18
CA LEU A 2 11.52 4.87 -44.55
C LEU A 2 11.34 4.52 -43.07
N ASP A 3 11.69 5.34 -42.08
CA ASP A 3 11.83 6.79 -42.03
C ASP A 3 12.50 7.15 -40.68
N ALA A 4 13.38 8.15 -40.67
CA ALA A 4 13.71 8.95 -39.48
C ALA A 4 14.34 10.26 -39.96
N SER A 5 13.56 10.98 -40.77
CA SER A 5 13.78 12.36 -41.17
C SER A 5 13.51 13.33 -40.01
N GLN A 6 14.18 14.48 -40.07
CA GLN A 6 13.95 15.76 -39.37
C GLN A 6 14.50 15.86 -37.94
N ALA A 7 15.21 16.90 -37.53
CA ALA A 7 15.78 18.09 -38.15
C ALA A 7 16.78 18.63 -37.11
N LEU A 8 18.00 19.04 -37.46
CA LEU A 8 18.38 20.45 -37.47
C LEU A 8 19.75 20.60 -38.12
N SER A 9 19.73 20.87 -39.42
CA SER A 9 20.80 21.51 -40.16
C SER A 9 20.40 22.97 -40.44
N SER A 10 21.41 23.81 -40.66
CA SER A 10 21.37 25.27 -40.88
C SER A 10 21.19 26.08 -39.58
N LEU A 11 22.11 26.97 -39.20
CA LEU A 11 22.48 28.15 -39.98
C LEU A 11 23.96 28.53 -39.76
N THR A 12 24.82 28.20 -40.73
CA THR A 12 26.06 28.93 -41.01
C THR A 12 25.80 29.83 -42.21
N GLY A 13 25.93 31.14 -42.01
CA GLY A 13 25.95 32.18 -43.04
C GLY A 13 26.08 33.50 -42.30
N GLY A 14 27.18 34.23 -42.36
CA GLY A 14 27.89 34.61 -43.58
C GLY A 14 27.45 36.02 -43.95
N VAL A 15 28.03 37.02 -43.27
CA VAL A 15 28.02 38.41 -43.75
C VAL A 15 29.46 38.89 -43.84
N ALA A 16 29.94 38.85 -45.09
CA ALA A 16 31.12 39.53 -45.55
C ALA A 16 30.72 40.90 -46.12
N GLY A 17 31.57 41.90 -45.92
CA GLY A 17 31.44 43.26 -46.46
C GLY A 17 31.46 44.29 -45.32
N THR A 18 32.30 45.32 -45.29
CA THR A 18 33.15 45.94 -46.32
C THR A 18 34.27 46.69 -45.58
N ALA A 19 35.53 46.32 -45.80
CA ALA A 19 36.67 47.08 -45.33
C ALA A 19 37.16 47.98 -46.47
N SER A 20 36.69 49.23 -46.47
CA SER A 20 37.15 50.29 -47.37
C SER A 20 37.56 51.52 -46.57
N GLY A 21 38.82 51.92 -46.73
CA GLY A 21 39.43 53.14 -46.18
C GLY A 21 39.90 52.94 -44.73
N LEU A 22 41.17 53.09 -44.38
CA LEU A 22 42.05 54.18 -44.75
C LEU A 22 43.51 53.72 -44.76
N THR A 23 44.08 53.61 -45.95
CA THR A 23 45.51 53.83 -46.16
C THR A 23 45.72 55.34 -46.03
N GLY A 24 46.43 55.77 -44.98
CA GLY A 24 46.60 57.19 -44.68
C GLY A 24 47.66 57.46 -43.62
N LEU A 25 48.92 57.27 -44.01
CA LEU A 25 50.10 58.03 -43.56
C LEU A 25 50.46 58.02 -42.07
N PHE A 26 51.36 57.09 -41.74
CA PHE A 26 52.54 57.43 -40.95
C PHE A 26 53.31 58.56 -41.67
N THR A 27 53.27 59.76 -41.11
CA THR A 27 54.32 60.77 -41.27
C THR A 27 54.28 61.67 -40.05
N GLY A 28 55.41 61.78 -39.34
CA GLY A 28 55.58 62.77 -38.28
C GLY A 28 55.86 62.22 -36.89
N VAL A 29 56.93 61.42 -36.76
CA VAL A 29 57.69 61.33 -35.50
C VAL A 29 58.15 62.74 -35.11
N GLY A 30 57.83 63.18 -33.89
CA GLY A 30 58.24 64.51 -33.42
C GLY A 30 57.96 64.83 -31.95
N LYS A 31 58.68 64.16 -31.04
CA LYS A 31 59.00 64.58 -29.65
C LYS A 31 57.84 64.88 -28.67
N SER A 32 57.42 63.86 -27.92
CA SER A 32 57.25 63.91 -26.45
C SER A 32 56.81 62.51 -25.94
N LEU A 33 57.78 61.65 -25.65
CA LEU A 33 57.56 60.19 -25.61
C LEU A 33 57.73 59.53 -24.23
N VAL A 34 57.73 60.27 -23.11
CA VAL A 34 58.00 59.62 -21.80
C VAL A 34 57.03 59.98 -20.66
N SER A 35 56.15 60.99 -20.75
CA SER A 35 55.18 61.26 -19.66
C SER A 35 53.72 60.88 -19.93
N GLY A 36 53.34 60.62 -21.19
CA GLY A 36 51.96 60.29 -21.58
C GLY A 36 51.67 58.78 -21.73
N SER A 37 52.70 57.93 -21.79
CA SER A 37 52.53 56.48 -21.98
C SER A 37 52.00 55.77 -20.73
N LEU A 38 52.26 56.30 -19.53
CA LEU A 38 51.75 55.76 -18.27
C LEU A 38 50.26 56.06 -18.10
N ASP A 39 49.82 57.26 -18.46
CA ASP A 39 48.42 57.70 -18.36
C ASP A 39 47.54 56.97 -19.38
N VAL A 40 48.08 56.69 -20.57
CA VAL A 40 47.40 55.82 -21.55
C VAL A 40 47.35 54.37 -21.05
N LEU A 41 48.39 53.85 -20.39
CA LEU A 41 48.37 52.50 -19.82
C LEU A 41 47.41 52.38 -18.63
N GLU A 42 47.33 53.41 -17.80
CA GLU A 42 46.39 53.50 -16.68
C GLU A 42 44.95 53.62 -17.19
N THR A 43 44.71 54.48 -18.17
CA THR A 43 43.38 54.65 -18.77
C THR A 43 42.95 53.37 -19.49
N LEU A 44 43.86 52.71 -20.23
CA LEU A 44 43.59 51.44 -20.88
C LEU A 44 43.37 50.34 -19.85
N GLY A 45 44.23 50.23 -18.83
CA GLY A 45 44.12 49.25 -17.74
C GLY A 45 42.83 49.43 -16.93
N LYS A 46 42.45 50.67 -16.63
CA LYS A 46 41.21 51.02 -15.90
C LYS A 46 39.97 50.71 -16.75
N LYS A 47 39.98 51.06 -18.03
CA LYS A 47 38.87 50.78 -18.95
C LYS A 47 38.73 49.29 -19.22
N THR A 48 39.83 48.56 -19.35
CA THR A 48 39.83 47.09 -19.46
C THR A 48 39.34 46.46 -18.15
N PHE A 49 39.77 46.95 -16.99
CA PHE A 49 39.33 46.44 -15.69
C PHE A 49 37.83 46.71 -15.41
N GLU A 50 37.33 47.89 -15.76
CA GLU A 50 35.90 48.23 -15.69
C GLU A 50 35.05 47.40 -16.66
N THR A 51 35.56 47.16 -17.87
CA THR A 51 34.84 46.35 -18.88
C THR A 51 34.84 44.87 -18.51
N LEU A 52 35.85 44.38 -17.79
CA LEU A 52 36.01 42.97 -17.46
C LEU A 52 35.54 42.59 -16.05
N THR A 53 35.14 43.53 -15.20
CA THR A 53 34.69 43.24 -13.83
C THR A 53 33.28 43.77 -13.53
N VAL A 54 32.48 42.99 -12.80
CA VAL A 54 31.18 43.38 -12.26
C VAL A 54 31.32 43.62 -10.76
N SER A 55 30.73 44.70 -10.25
CA SER A 55 30.71 44.99 -8.81
C SER A 55 29.63 44.17 -8.12
N GLU A 56 29.99 43.30 -7.17
CA GLU A 56 29.01 42.63 -6.32
C GLU A 56 28.51 43.60 -5.24
N GLN A 57 27.20 43.65 -5.00
CA GLN A 57 26.61 44.54 -3.99
C GLN A 57 27.06 44.09 -2.58
N GLY A 58 27.97 44.86 -1.96
CA GLY A 58 28.26 44.74 -0.54
C GLY A 58 27.12 45.33 0.28
N ALA A 59 26.76 44.68 1.40
CA ALA A 59 25.77 45.21 2.33
C ALA A 59 26.16 46.63 2.79
N LYS A 60 25.16 47.53 2.73
CA LYS A 60 25.16 48.97 3.04
C LYS A 60 26.49 49.55 3.57
N GLY A 61 27.19 50.28 2.69
CA GLY A 61 28.23 51.26 3.07
C GLY A 61 29.69 50.82 2.89
N LYS A 62 29.97 49.60 2.42
CA LYS A 62 31.35 49.18 2.07
C LYS A 62 31.49 48.92 0.56
N PRO A 63 32.61 49.32 -0.08
CA PRO A 63 32.85 49.01 -1.48
C PRO A 63 32.89 47.49 -1.66
N GLY A 64 31.96 46.96 -2.46
CA GLY A 64 31.88 45.54 -2.76
C GLY A 64 33.07 45.04 -3.57
N LYS A 65 33.42 43.76 -3.44
CA LYS A 65 34.48 43.14 -4.26
C LYS A 65 34.04 43.13 -5.72
N ARG A 66 34.90 43.60 -6.63
CA ARG A 66 34.69 43.52 -8.09
C ARG A 66 35.19 42.16 -8.58
N ARG A 67 34.37 41.45 -9.35
CA ARG A 67 34.64 40.10 -9.85
C ARG A 67 34.76 40.11 -11.38
N LEU A 68 35.69 39.34 -11.96
CA LEU A 68 35.82 39.25 -13.42
C LEU A 68 34.58 38.58 -14.05
N ILE A 69 34.09 39.11 -15.18
CA ILE A 69 32.88 38.64 -15.88
C ILE A 69 32.98 37.15 -16.26
N PHE A 70 34.19 36.66 -16.54
CA PHE A 70 34.42 35.26 -16.92
C PHE A 70 34.51 34.30 -15.72
N GLN A 71 34.50 34.81 -14.49
CA GLN A 71 34.48 33.95 -13.31
C GLN A 71 33.05 33.40 -13.18
N LYS A 72 32.85 32.11 -13.40
CA LYS A 72 31.52 31.47 -13.22
C LYS A 72 31.11 31.58 -11.75
N GLU A 73 29.86 31.94 -11.46
CA GLU A 73 29.34 31.89 -10.08
C GLU A 73 29.49 30.45 -9.58
N ARG A 74 30.40 30.22 -8.63
CA ARG A 74 30.43 28.95 -7.92
C ARG A 74 29.27 29.01 -6.93
N PRO A 75 28.31 28.09 -7.01
CA PRO A 75 27.20 28.10 -6.06
C PRO A 75 27.81 28.03 -4.66
N ASN A 76 27.40 28.97 -3.80
CA ASN A 76 27.90 29.02 -2.43
C ASN A 76 27.62 27.66 -1.80
N LEU A 77 28.66 26.99 -1.26
CA LEU A 77 28.55 25.69 -0.63
C LEU A 77 27.42 25.65 0.41
N SER A 78 27.20 26.74 1.14
CA SER A 78 26.09 26.86 2.10
C SER A 78 24.71 26.84 1.44
N LYS A 79 24.57 27.36 0.21
CA LYS A 79 23.32 27.27 -0.56
C LYS A 79 23.09 25.84 -1.06
N VAL A 80 24.12 25.21 -1.61
CA VAL A 80 24.06 23.82 -2.10
C VAL A 80 23.76 22.85 -0.95
N LEU A 81 24.43 22.99 0.19
CA LEU A 81 24.18 22.14 1.36
C LEU A 81 22.79 22.39 1.96
N ARG A 82 22.29 23.62 1.93
CA ARG A 82 20.93 23.93 2.37
C ARG A 82 19.90 23.32 1.43
N GLU A 83 20.10 23.43 0.12
CA GLU A 83 19.23 22.84 -0.91
C GLU A 83 19.22 21.31 -0.82
N LEU A 84 20.39 20.68 -0.70
CA LEU A 84 20.50 19.23 -0.48
C LEU A 84 19.84 18.79 0.83
N LYS A 85 20.03 19.53 1.93
CA LYS A 85 19.33 19.24 3.19
C LYS A 85 17.82 19.37 3.04
N THR A 86 17.35 20.41 2.35
CA THR A 86 15.91 20.61 2.13
C THR A 86 15.34 19.49 1.26
N GLN A 87 16.07 19.04 0.24
CA GLN A 87 15.67 17.91 -0.59
C GLN A 87 15.62 16.60 0.21
N VAL A 88 16.64 16.33 1.03
CA VAL A 88 16.65 15.15 1.91
C VAL A 88 15.50 15.20 2.92
N ASP A 89 15.21 16.36 3.51
CA ASP A 89 14.09 16.53 4.45
C ASP A 89 12.73 16.34 3.74
N VAL A 90 12.60 16.78 2.48
CA VAL A 90 11.39 16.57 1.65
C VAL A 90 11.24 15.11 1.24
N ASP A 91 12.31 14.47 0.78
CA ASP A 91 12.31 13.06 0.39
C ASP A 91 12.00 12.17 1.61
N ALA A 92 12.58 12.49 2.78
CA ALA A 92 12.31 11.78 4.03
C ALA A 92 10.83 11.93 4.46
N LYS A 93 10.27 13.14 4.36
CA LYS A 93 8.84 13.36 4.63
C LYS A 93 7.94 12.61 3.66
N SER A 94 8.27 12.63 2.37
CA SER A 94 7.51 11.89 1.35
C SER A 94 7.57 10.38 1.60
N GLN A 95 8.73 9.84 2.00
CA GLN A 95 8.86 8.42 2.35
C GLN A 95 8.07 8.09 3.62
N GLN A 96 8.09 8.96 4.62
CA GLN A 96 7.31 8.79 5.83
C GLN A 96 5.80 8.80 5.53
N GLU A 97 5.32 9.74 4.71
CA GLU A 97 3.93 9.80 4.28
C GLU A 97 3.51 8.54 3.49
N GLU A 98 4.39 8.02 2.63
CA GLU A 98 4.16 6.79 1.90
C GLU A 98 4.10 5.57 2.84
N GLU A 99 5.01 5.48 3.81
CA GLU A 99 5.01 4.42 4.81
C GLU A 99 3.76 4.49 5.69
N GLU A 100 3.36 5.69 6.11
CA GLU A 100 2.13 5.92 6.86
C GLU A 100 0.89 5.54 6.07
N ALA A 101 0.86 5.81 4.76
CA ALA A 101 -0.23 5.39 3.86
C ALA A 101 -0.29 3.86 3.72
N ARG A 102 0.85 3.17 3.63
CA ARG A 102 0.90 1.70 3.59
C ARG A 102 0.38 1.08 4.88
N LEU A 103 0.72 1.66 6.03
CA LEU A 103 0.25 1.14 7.33
C LEU A 103 -1.25 1.33 7.56
N ALA A 104 -1.92 2.20 6.79
CA ALA A 104 -3.37 2.39 6.82
C ALA A 104 -4.08 1.72 5.61
N ASN A 105 -3.34 1.03 4.74
CA ASN A 105 -3.89 0.36 3.56
C ASN A 105 -4.18 -1.11 3.87
N PHE A 106 -5.46 -1.48 3.83
CA PHE A 106 -5.90 -2.84 4.12
C PHE A 106 -5.24 -3.88 3.21
N VAL A 107 -5.24 -3.65 1.90
CA VAL A 107 -4.74 -4.60 0.89
C VAL A 107 -3.26 -4.90 1.12
N TYR A 108 -2.46 -3.87 1.35
CA TYR A 108 -1.04 -4.03 1.68
C TYR A 108 -0.83 -4.84 2.96
N LEU A 109 -1.60 -4.55 4.01
CA LEU A 109 -1.51 -5.27 5.29
C LEU A 109 -1.99 -6.72 5.18
N PHE A 110 -3.00 -6.98 4.36
CA PHE A 110 -3.54 -8.31 4.11
C PHE A 110 -2.53 -9.16 3.33
N GLU A 111 -1.90 -8.60 2.30
CA GLU A 111 -0.80 -9.22 1.57
C GLU A 111 0.41 -9.49 2.47
N LYS A 112 0.77 -8.53 3.33
CA LYS A 112 1.86 -8.69 4.31
C LYS A 112 1.62 -9.86 5.29
N ASN A 113 0.35 -10.19 5.56
CA ASN A 113 -0.04 -11.34 6.38
C ASN A 113 -0.33 -12.59 5.53
N GLU A 114 0.15 -12.64 4.28
CA GLU A 114 0.02 -13.77 3.34
C GLU A 114 -1.43 -14.09 2.94
N GLY A 115 -2.38 -13.19 3.19
CA GLY A 115 -3.80 -13.43 2.92
C GLY A 115 -4.06 -13.68 1.43
N MET A 116 -3.40 -12.92 0.54
CA MET A 116 -3.51 -13.11 -0.92
C MET A 116 -2.92 -14.45 -1.37
N VAL A 117 -1.76 -14.83 -0.83
CA VAL A 117 -1.13 -16.12 -1.13
C VAL A 117 -2.05 -17.28 -0.75
N HIS A 118 -2.79 -17.16 0.37
CA HIS A 118 -3.75 -18.18 0.75
C HIS A 118 -4.99 -18.22 -0.15
N LEU A 119 -5.49 -17.08 -0.63
CA LEU A 119 -6.58 -17.03 -1.60
C LEU A 119 -6.17 -17.63 -2.95
N GLU A 120 -5.02 -17.24 -3.49
CA GLU A 120 -4.49 -17.80 -4.74
C GLU A 120 -4.28 -19.31 -4.62
N GLY A 121 -3.78 -19.76 -3.47
CA GLY A 121 -3.67 -21.18 -3.15
C GLY A 121 -5.02 -21.90 -3.17
N LEU A 122 -6.03 -21.34 -2.53
CA LEU A 122 -7.40 -21.84 -2.58
C LEU A 122 -7.96 -21.85 -4.01
N GLU A 123 -7.71 -20.81 -4.79
CA GLU A 123 -8.17 -20.69 -6.17
C GLU A 123 -7.55 -21.79 -7.05
N MET A 124 -6.25 -22.04 -6.93
CA MET A 124 -5.59 -23.13 -7.63
C MET A 124 -6.17 -24.51 -7.27
N LEU A 125 -6.43 -24.75 -5.97
CA LEU A 125 -7.05 -25.99 -5.51
C LEU A 125 -8.48 -26.13 -6.04
N SER A 126 -9.26 -25.05 -5.93
CA SER A 126 -10.63 -24.95 -6.43
C SER A 126 -10.69 -25.26 -7.91
N GLU A 127 -9.87 -24.61 -8.73
CA GLU A 127 -9.85 -24.79 -10.18
C GLU A 127 -9.45 -26.23 -10.59
N SER A 128 -8.54 -26.86 -9.86
CA SER A 128 -8.18 -28.27 -10.08
C SER A 128 -9.34 -29.21 -9.72
N CYS A 129 -10.04 -28.95 -8.62
CA CYS A 129 -11.16 -29.76 -8.16
C CYS A 129 -12.40 -29.56 -9.03
N SER A 130 -12.72 -28.33 -9.46
CA SER A 130 -13.83 -28.02 -10.36
C SER A 130 -13.77 -28.83 -11.65
N ARG A 131 -12.59 -28.92 -12.29
CA ARG A 131 -12.41 -29.75 -13.50
C ARG A 131 -12.70 -31.23 -13.24
N GLN A 132 -12.35 -31.75 -12.06
CA GLN A 132 -12.62 -33.14 -11.69
C GLN A 132 -14.11 -33.36 -11.41
N VAL A 133 -14.76 -32.41 -10.72
CA VAL A 133 -16.20 -32.42 -10.49
C VAL A 133 -16.96 -32.38 -11.82
N GLU A 134 -16.60 -31.49 -12.73
CA GLU A 134 -17.19 -31.40 -14.07
C GLU A 134 -17.01 -32.70 -14.86
N SER A 135 -15.81 -33.28 -14.86
CA SER A 135 -15.55 -34.56 -15.49
C SER A 135 -16.41 -35.68 -14.90
N ALA A 136 -16.61 -35.70 -13.59
CA ALA A 136 -17.44 -36.70 -12.91
C ALA A 136 -18.93 -36.53 -13.28
N LEU A 137 -19.42 -35.29 -13.34
CA LEU A 137 -20.79 -34.97 -13.78
C LEU A 137 -21.03 -35.45 -15.22
N ILE A 138 -20.06 -35.27 -16.12
CA ILE A 138 -20.14 -35.76 -17.50
C ILE A 138 -20.13 -37.28 -17.56
N SER A 139 -19.31 -37.95 -16.74
CA SER A 139 -19.29 -39.42 -16.69
C SER A 139 -20.54 -40.03 -16.06
N GLY A 140 -21.34 -39.23 -15.37
CA GLY A 140 -22.52 -39.63 -14.63
C GLY A 140 -22.19 -39.96 -13.18
N ILE A 141 -22.90 -39.32 -12.26
CA ILE A 141 -22.94 -39.65 -10.83
C ILE A 141 -24.38 -39.99 -10.45
N ASP A 142 -24.57 -40.69 -9.33
CA ASP A 142 -25.90 -41.08 -8.87
C ASP A 142 -26.72 -39.88 -8.37
N GLN A 143 -28.05 -40.03 -8.34
CA GLN A 143 -28.96 -38.95 -7.97
C GLN A 143 -28.79 -38.50 -6.52
N GLU A 144 -28.43 -39.41 -5.58
CA GLU A 144 -28.24 -39.05 -4.18
C GLU A 144 -27.02 -38.13 -4.02
N THR A 145 -25.93 -38.42 -4.73
CA THR A 145 -24.75 -37.56 -4.78
C THR A 145 -25.09 -36.21 -5.42
N LEU A 146 -25.85 -36.17 -6.53
CA LEU A 146 -26.29 -34.91 -7.14
C LEU A 146 -27.08 -34.04 -6.16
N ASP A 147 -28.06 -34.61 -5.48
CA ASP A 147 -28.89 -33.90 -4.50
C ASP A 147 -28.03 -33.33 -3.36
N GLN A 148 -27.00 -34.08 -2.90
CA GLN A 148 -26.06 -33.59 -1.90
C GLN A 148 -25.22 -32.43 -2.41
N LEU A 149 -24.73 -32.47 -3.66
CA LEU A 149 -23.95 -31.37 -4.23
C LEU A 149 -24.78 -30.10 -4.37
N ASP A 150 -26.05 -30.21 -4.78
CA ASP A 150 -26.94 -29.06 -4.92
C ASP A 150 -27.23 -28.40 -3.57
N VAL A 151 -27.42 -29.19 -2.49
CA VAL A 151 -27.53 -28.66 -1.12
C VAL A 151 -26.28 -27.87 -0.71
N VAL A 152 -25.09 -28.38 -1.05
CA VAL A 152 -23.82 -27.67 -0.75
C VAL A 152 -23.70 -26.38 -1.54
N ARG A 153 -24.07 -26.39 -2.83
CA ARG A 153 -24.05 -25.21 -3.71
C ARG A 153 -24.98 -24.12 -3.18
N ASP A 154 -26.24 -24.46 -2.92
CA ASP A 154 -27.23 -23.53 -2.41
C ASP A 154 -26.79 -22.90 -1.08
N MET A 155 -26.19 -23.70 -0.20
CA MET A 155 -25.67 -23.22 1.08
C MET A 155 -24.48 -22.26 0.90
N TYR A 156 -23.53 -22.56 0.02
CA TYR A 156 -22.29 -21.78 -0.11
C TYR A 156 -22.49 -20.54 -0.99
N ASP A 157 -23.34 -20.62 -2.01
CA ASP A 157 -23.71 -19.48 -2.87
C ASP A 157 -24.70 -18.54 -2.16
N GLY A 158 -25.50 -19.08 -1.23
CA GLY A 158 -26.45 -18.33 -0.42
C GLY A 158 -25.82 -17.45 0.66
N LEU A 159 -24.51 -17.55 0.92
CA LEU A 159 -23.85 -16.77 1.97
C LEU A 159 -23.89 -15.26 1.66
N THR A 160 -24.78 -14.53 2.33
CA THR A 160 -24.99 -13.08 2.12
C THR A 160 -24.51 -12.20 3.28
N ASP A 161 -24.71 -10.89 3.17
CA ASP A 161 -24.43 -9.90 4.22
C ASP A 161 -25.26 -10.09 5.48
N GLU A 162 -26.51 -10.55 5.36
CA GLU A 162 -27.45 -10.62 6.48
C GLU A 162 -27.20 -11.81 7.42
N GLU A 163 -26.58 -12.88 6.94
CA GLU A 163 -26.38 -14.12 7.72
C GLU A 163 -25.20 -14.05 8.71
N SER A 164 -24.39 -12.99 8.64
CA SER A 164 -23.18 -12.80 9.45
C SER A 164 -23.43 -12.33 10.89
N LEU A 165 -24.69 -12.08 11.26
CA LEU A 165 -25.07 -11.69 12.61
C LEU A 165 -25.42 -12.93 13.43
N SER A 166 -24.41 -13.59 13.98
CA SER A 166 -24.65 -14.67 14.94
C SER A 166 -25.45 -14.12 16.14
N GLU A 167 -26.67 -14.64 16.35
CA GLU A 167 -27.53 -14.33 17.51
C GLU A 167 -26.95 -14.87 18.84
N THR A 168 -25.81 -15.57 18.82
CA THR A 168 -25.19 -16.17 20.01
C THR A 168 -24.17 -15.24 20.66
N ALA A 169 -24.62 -14.08 21.12
CA ALA A 169 -23.77 -13.02 21.72
C ALA A 169 -23.02 -13.42 23.01
N ASP A 170 -23.13 -14.66 23.49
CA ASP A 170 -22.63 -15.10 24.81
C ASP A 170 -21.65 -16.28 24.73
N VAL A 171 -21.32 -16.79 23.54
CA VAL A 171 -20.34 -17.88 23.39
C VAL A 171 -18.97 -17.30 23.05
N PRO A 172 -17.89 -17.67 23.77
CA PRO A 172 -16.55 -17.21 23.42
C PRO A 172 -16.09 -17.76 22.06
N PHE A 173 -15.54 -16.89 21.21
CA PHE A 173 -14.99 -17.22 19.89
C PHE A 173 -14.13 -18.49 19.91
N GLU A 174 -13.18 -18.60 20.83
CA GLU A 174 -12.31 -19.77 20.97
C GLU A 174 -13.07 -21.10 21.12
N SER A 175 -14.19 -21.08 21.85
CA SER A 175 -15.00 -22.28 22.08
C SER A 175 -15.77 -22.68 20.83
N GLU A 176 -16.28 -21.70 20.07
CA GLU A 176 -16.95 -21.94 18.80
C GLU A 176 -16.00 -22.52 17.76
N ILE A 177 -14.83 -21.90 17.59
CA ILE A 177 -13.81 -22.38 16.64
C ILE A 177 -13.42 -23.83 16.94
N LYS A 178 -13.17 -24.16 18.22
CA LYS A 178 -12.85 -25.53 18.63
C LYS A 178 -14.01 -26.50 18.38
N ASN A 179 -15.26 -26.08 18.57
CA ASN A 179 -16.43 -26.89 18.29
C ASN A 179 -16.54 -27.22 16.80
N TYR A 180 -16.51 -26.21 15.94
CA TYR A 180 -16.64 -26.40 14.49
C TYR A 180 -15.48 -27.19 13.90
N LEU A 181 -14.23 -26.94 14.32
CA LEU A 181 -13.08 -27.73 13.87
C LEU A 181 -13.18 -29.21 14.31
N LYS A 182 -13.73 -29.48 15.50
CA LYS A 182 -14.00 -30.85 15.93
C LYS A 182 -15.06 -31.52 15.06
N ARG A 183 -16.11 -30.79 14.67
CA ARG A 183 -17.16 -31.29 13.75
C ARG A 183 -16.64 -31.52 12.34
N ILE A 184 -15.75 -30.64 11.85
CA ILE A 184 -15.06 -30.81 10.57
C ILE A 184 -14.19 -32.09 10.57
N GLY A 185 -13.60 -32.44 11.72
CA GLY A 185 -12.89 -33.71 11.88
C GLY A 185 -11.54 -33.79 11.18
N LEU A 186 -11.01 -32.67 10.68
CA LEU A 186 -9.67 -32.58 10.07
C LEU A 186 -8.62 -32.24 11.14
N ALA A 187 -7.40 -32.77 10.95
CA ALA A 187 -6.28 -32.55 11.87
C ALA A 187 -5.66 -31.15 11.74
N TYR A 188 -6.45 -30.11 12.01
CA TYR A 188 -6.05 -28.71 11.95
C TYR A 188 -5.81 -28.14 13.36
N ASN A 189 -4.76 -27.31 13.50
CA ASN A 189 -4.46 -26.60 14.74
C ASN A 189 -4.72 -25.08 14.56
N PRO A 190 -5.73 -24.51 15.24
CA PRO A 190 -6.09 -23.09 15.12
C PRO A 190 -5.23 -22.14 15.97
N ALA A 191 -4.12 -22.58 16.57
CA ALA A 191 -3.34 -21.78 17.51
C ALA A 191 -3.00 -20.37 16.99
N LYS A 192 -2.59 -20.25 15.72
CA LYS A 192 -2.26 -18.95 15.10
C LYS A 192 -3.45 -17.98 15.05
N LEU A 193 -4.65 -18.48 14.77
CA LEU A 193 -5.87 -17.66 14.71
C LEU A 193 -6.26 -17.22 16.12
N LEU A 194 -6.33 -18.17 17.05
CA LEU A 194 -6.72 -17.91 18.44
C LEU A 194 -5.74 -16.99 19.17
N GLU A 195 -4.44 -17.09 18.89
CA GLU A 195 -3.43 -16.18 19.46
C GLU A 195 -3.56 -14.77 18.90
N THR A 196 -3.83 -14.62 17.60
CA THR A 196 -4.07 -13.31 16.98
C THR A 196 -5.32 -12.67 17.55
N ASP A 197 -6.42 -13.43 17.65
CA ASP A 197 -7.69 -13.00 18.24
C ASP A 197 -7.50 -12.52 19.69
N LYS A 198 -6.90 -13.37 20.53
CA LYS A 198 -6.60 -13.03 21.92
C LYS A 198 -5.75 -11.76 22.03
N ARG A 199 -4.66 -11.66 21.26
CA ARG A 199 -3.78 -10.48 21.30
C ARG A 199 -4.52 -9.21 20.89
N LEU A 200 -5.41 -9.30 19.91
CA LEU A 200 -6.24 -8.20 19.44
C LEU A 200 -7.18 -7.73 20.57
N PHE A 201 -7.90 -8.66 21.20
CA PHE A 201 -8.84 -8.32 22.27
C PHE A 201 -8.17 -7.87 23.58
N ASP A 202 -7.01 -8.43 23.93
CA ASP A 202 -6.18 -7.94 25.03
C ASP A 202 -5.78 -6.47 24.77
N TRP A 203 -5.35 -6.14 23.54
CA TRP A 203 -5.01 -4.76 23.18
C TRP A 203 -6.23 -3.82 23.23
N LEU A 204 -7.41 -4.28 22.76
CA LEU A 204 -8.65 -3.49 22.82
C LEU A 204 -9.08 -3.23 24.26
N TYR A 205 -8.97 -4.23 25.13
CA TYR A 205 -9.27 -4.10 26.54
C TYR A 205 -8.35 -3.08 27.22
N ASP A 206 -7.04 -3.17 26.97
CA ASP A 206 -6.06 -2.21 27.49
C ASP A 206 -6.34 -0.80 26.94
N CYS A 207 -6.66 -0.68 25.65
CA CYS A 207 -7.01 0.58 25.01
C CYS A 207 -8.22 1.25 25.68
N GLN A 208 -9.31 0.51 25.85
CA GLN A 208 -10.52 1.03 26.48
C GLN A 208 -10.25 1.42 27.93
N THR A 209 -9.52 0.59 28.67
CA THR A 209 -9.12 0.89 30.05
C THR A 209 -8.31 2.18 30.15
N THR A 210 -7.36 2.42 29.23
CA THR A 210 -6.60 3.68 29.19
C THR A 210 -7.46 4.89 28.86
N GLN A 211 -8.40 4.75 27.92
CA GLN A 211 -9.32 5.83 27.53
C GLN A 211 -10.29 6.18 28.66
N ASP A 212 -10.77 5.19 29.42
CA ASP A 212 -11.63 5.39 30.60
C ASP A 212 -10.89 6.12 31.74
N LEU A 213 -9.57 6.01 31.80
CA LEU A 213 -8.70 6.76 32.73
C LEU A 213 -8.37 8.18 32.24
N GLY A 214 -8.88 8.57 31.07
CA GLY A 214 -8.68 9.90 30.46
C GLY A 214 -7.44 10.00 29.56
N GLU A 215 -6.77 8.87 29.25
CA GLU A 215 -5.64 8.84 28.32
C GLU A 215 -6.16 8.49 26.91
N MET A 216 -6.63 9.51 26.18
CA MET A 216 -7.11 9.32 24.81
C MET A 216 -5.96 9.09 23.83
N LYS A 217 -6.15 8.11 22.93
CA LYS A 217 -5.25 7.84 21.82
C LYS A 217 -5.64 8.68 20.61
N GLU A 218 -4.66 9.03 19.77
CA GLU A 218 -4.96 9.74 18.53
C GLU A 218 -5.88 8.92 17.62
N PRO A 219 -6.98 9.51 17.09
CA PRO A 219 -7.92 8.79 16.22
C PRO A 219 -7.25 8.13 15.00
N ARG A 220 -6.21 8.78 14.46
CA ARG A 220 -5.42 8.26 13.34
C ARG A 220 -4.71 6.95 13.69
N ASP A 221 -4.11 6.87 14.88
CA ASP A 221 -3.41 5.68 15.34
C ASP A 221 -4.39 4.54 15.66
N LEU A 222 -5.55 4.87 16.22
CA LEU A 222 -6.64 3.92 16.44
C LEU A 222 -7.14 3.32 15.13
N HIS A 223 -7.40 4.16 14.13
CA HIS A 223 -7.83 3.71 12.80
C HIS A 223 -6.78 2.80 12.16
N ARG A 224 -5.50 3.20 12.18
CA ARG A 224 -4.40 2.39 11.65
C ARG A 224 -4.31 1.02 12.33
N GLN A 225 -4.44 0.99 13.67
CA GLN A 225 -4.45 -0.25 14.42
C GLN A 225 -5.68 -1.10 14.06
N ALA A 226 -6.84 -0.48 13.83
CA ALA A 226 -8.05 -1.18 13.41
C ALA A 226 -7.87 -1.85 12.04
N ILE A 227 -7.37 -1.12 11.03
CA ILE A 227 -7.13 -1.67 9.68
C ILE A 227 -6.11 -2.80 9.73
N ARG A 228 -5.03 -2.63 10.49
CA ARG A 228 -4.04 -3.70 10.71
C ARG A 228 -4.64 -4.94 11.35
N SER A 229 -5.49 -4.76 12.36
CA SER A 229 -6.11 -5.86 13.11
C SER A 229 -7.11 -6.62 12.24
N LEU A 230 -7.94 -5.91 11.47
CA LEU A 230 -8.85 -6.51 10.49
C LEU A 230 -8.09 -7.29 9.42
N ALA A 231 -7.05 -6.69 8.82
CA ALA A 231 -6.28 -7.34 7.77
C ALA A 231 -5.55 -8.59 8.27
N GLU A 232 -4.94 -8.54 9.46
CA GLU A 232 -4.29 -9.72 10.05
C GLU A 232 -5.32 -10.81 10.38
N PHE A 233 -6.42 -10.46 11.03
CA PHE A 233 -7.46 -11.43 11.41
C PHE A 233 -8.07 -12.10 10.18
N ALA A 234 -8.47 -11.31 9.17
CA ALA A 234 -9.02 -11.82 7.92
C ALA A 234 -8.03 -12.76 7.21
N ALA A 235 -6.74 -12.40 7.15
CA ALA A 235 -5.72 -13.26 6.56
C ALA A 235 -5.60 -14.59 7.30
N ARG A 236 -5.72 -14.62 8.64
CA ARG A 236 -5.71 -15.87 9.43
C ARG A 236 -6.97 -16.72 9.22
N CYS A 237 -8.13 -16.11 9.03
CA CYS A 237 -9.35 -16.82 8.65
C CYS A 237 -9.21 -17.49 7.28
N VAL A 238 -8.67 -16.76 6.28
CA VAL A 238 -8.38 -17.32 4.95
C VAL A 238 -7.31 -18.42 5.03
N GLU A 239 -6.22 -18.23 5.79
CA GLU A 239 -5.20 -19.26 6.04
C GLU A 239 -5.85 -20.54 6.61
N THR A 240 -6.82 -20.38 7.51
CA THR A 240 -7.55 -21.50 8.11
C THR A 240 -8.35 -22.27 7.06
N LEU A 241 -9.15 -21.59 6.25
CA LEU A 241 -9.93 -22.22 5.17
C LEU A 241 -9.03 -22.90 4.14
N HIS A 242 -7.91 -22.26 3.76
CA HIS A 242 -6.94 -22.84 2.84
C HIS A 242 -6.30 -24.11 3.38
N LYS A 243 -5.84 -24.10 4.64
CA LYS A 243 -5.24 -25.30 5.25
C LYS A 243 -6.26 -26.42 5.44
N LEU A 244 -7.50 -26.08 5.77
CA LEU A 244 -8.58 -27.07 5.82
C LEU A 244 -8.85 -27.67 4.43
N ALA A 245 -8.81 -26.88 3.36
CA ALA A 245 -8.89 -27.39 1.98
C ALA A 245 -7.76 -28.39 1.68
N GLN A 246 -6.52 -28.05 2.04
CA GLN A 246 -5.37 -28.94 1.85
C GLN A 246 -5.53 -30.26 2.62
N LEU A 247 -5.99 -30.19 3.87
CA LEU A 247 -6.25 -31.38 4.70
C LEU A 247 -7.39 -32.24 4.14
N MET A 248 -8.41 -31.61 3.57
CA MET A 248 -9.54 -32.29 2.93
C MET A 248 -9.09 -33.11 1.71
N LEU A 249 -8.11 -32.64 0.94
CA LEU A 249 -7.59 -33.36 -0.23
C LEU A 249 -6.95 -34.71 0.11
N VAL A 250 -6.43 -34.84 1.33
CA VAL A 250 -5.78 -36.05 1.83
C VAL A 250 -6.63 -36.81 2.85
N ALA A 251 -7.82 -36.31 3.17
CA ALA A 251 -8.75 -36.97 4.07
C ALA A 251 -9.27 -38.27 3.46
N GLY A 252 -9.47 -39.30 4.29
CA GLY A 252 -10.00 -40.59 3.86
C GLY A 252 -11.53 -40.64 3.74
N SER A 253 -12.22 -39.59 4.17
CA SER A 253 -13.68 -39.43 4.15
C SER A 253 -14.04 -37.99 3.86
N ALA A 254 -15.20 -37.74 3.27
CA ALA A 254 -15.67 -36.39 3.00
C ALA A 254 -16.14 -35.73 4.31
N PRO A 255 -15.60 -34.56 4.68
CA PRO A 255 -16.14 -33.80 5.81
C PRO A 255 -17.58 -33.32 5.57
N GLU A 256 -18.34 -33.05 6.63
CA GLU A 256 -19.65 -32.39 6.50
C GLU A 256 -19.50 -30.95 5.98
N ALA A 257 -20.40 -30.50 5.10
CA ALA A 257 -20.34 -29.16 4.51
C ALA A 257 -20.69 -28.03 5.48
N LYS A 258 -21.72 -28.24 6.30
CA LYS A 258 -22.32 -27.22 7.17
C LYS A 258 -21.33 -26.66 8.20
N PRO A 259 -20.47 -27.46 8.86
CA PRO A 259 -19.47 -26.92 9.78
C PRO A 259 -18.50 -25.89 9.19
N PHE A 260 -18.15 -25.95 7.90
CA PHE A 260 -17.30 -24.92 7.26
C PHE A 260 -18.04 -23.63 6.99
N PHE A 261 -19.31 -23.74 6.59
CA PHE A 261 -20.19 -22.59 6.44
C PHE A 261 -20.38 -21.89 7.78
N ASP A 262 -20.71 -22.64 8.83
CA ASP A 262 -20.85 -22.11 10.20
C ASP A 262 -19.56 -21.48 10.70
N LEU A 263 -18.41 -22.13 10.48
CA LEU A 263 -17.09 -21.60 10.84
C LEU A 263 -16.83 -20.24 10.16
N THR A 264 -17.15 -20.13 8.88
CA THR A 264 -17.00 -18.88 8.12
C THR A 264 -17.94 -17.80 8.66
N LEU A 265 -19.17 -18.16 9.04
CA LEU A 265 -20.10 -17.22 9.69
C LEU A 265 -19.55 -16.66 11.00
N VAL A 266 -18.96 -17.52 11.84
CA VAL A 266 -18.31 -17.08 13.08
C VAL A 266 -17.15 -16.13 12.79
N PHE A 267 -16.34 -16.39 11.77
CA PHE A 267 -15.28 -15.46 11.36
C PHE A 267 -15.83 -14.09 10.91
N CYS A 268 -16.90 -14.09 10.12
CA CYS A 268 -17.58 -12.87 9.68
C CYS A 268 -18.17 -12.08 10.86
N ALA A 269 -18.80 -12.78 11.81
CA ALA A 269 -19.33 -12.17 13.03
C ALA A 269 -18.22 -11.53 13.87
N GLU A 270 -17.09 -12.23 14.04
CA GLU A 270 -15.95 -11.72 14.82
C GLU A 270 -15.34 -10.46 14.18
N ILE A 271 -15.25 -10.39 12.84
CA ILE A 271 -14.88 -9.15 12.13
C ILE A 271 -15.82 -8.00 12.49
N GLY A 272 -17.13 -8.27 12.56
CA GLY A 272 -18.13 -7.30 13.01
C GLY A 272 -17.91 -6.84 14.46
N VAL A 273 -17.61 -7.76 15.36
CA VAL A 273 -17.28 -7.46 16.78
C VAL A 273 -16.02 -6.60 16.87
N ILE A 274 -14.96 -6.96 16.14
CA ILE A 274 -13.70 -6.21 16.08
C ILE A 274 -13.98 -4.77 15.61
N ALA A 275 -14.70 -4.60 14.49
CA ALA A 275 -15.04 -3.29 13.96
C ALA A 275 -15.89 -2.47 14.95
N ALA A 276 -16.86 -3.09 15.62
CA ALA A 276 -17.67 -2.44 16.63
C ALA A 276 -16.84 -1.95 17.82
N LYS A 277 -15.89 -2.77 18.32
CA LYS A 277 -15.00 -2.40 19.42
C LYS A 277 -14.07 -1.24 19.05
N PHE A 278 -13.47 -1.27 17.86
CA PHE A 278 -12.66 -0.15 17.37
C PHE A 278 -13.50 1.11 17.15
N SER A 279 -14.74 0.98 16.67
CA SER A 279 -15.68 2.10 16.56
C SER A 279 -15.96 2.74 17.92
N THR A 280 -16.13 1.95 18.99
CA THR A 280 -16.22 2.49 20.35
C THR A 280 -14.98 3.27 20.74
N CYS A 281 -13.77 2.72 20.55
CA CYS A 281 -12.53 3.42 20.88
C CYS A 281 -12.36 4.73 20.08
N LEU A 282 -12.73 4.73 18.79
CA LEU A 282 -12.68 5.91 17.94
C LEU A 282 -13.67 6.99 18.38
N ASN A 283 -14.89 6.61 18.75
CA ASN A 283 -15.87 7.56 19.27
C ASN A 283 -15.43 8.15 20.61
N SER A 284 -14.86 7.36 21.52
CA SER A 284 -14.30 7.88 22.78
C SER A 284 -13.15 8.87 22.52
N ALA A 285 -12.31 8.61 21.52
CA ALA A 285 -11.26 9.55 21.13
C ALA A 285 -11.81 10.84 20.49
N ALA A 286 -13.04 10.82 19.93
CA ALA A 286 -13.67 11.98 19.32
C ALA A 286 -14.05 13.07 20.33
N ASP A 287 -14.28 12.68 21.59
CA ASP A 287 -14.67 13.60 22.67
C ASP A 287 -13.56 14.62 23.01
N ASP A 288 -12.30 14.30 22.68
CA ASP A 288 -11.11 15.11 22.97
C ASP A 288 -10.54 15.87 21.75
N VAL A 289 -11.19 15.81 20.58
CA VAL A 289 -10.71 16.47 19.35
C VAL A 289 -11.53 17.72 19.03
N ASP A 290 -10.87 18.80 18.60
CA ASP A 290 -11.51 20.07 18.24
C ASP A 290 -12.52 19.94 17.08
N ASP A 291 -12.32 18.97 16.18
CA ASP A 291 -13.22 18.66 15.07
C ASP A 291 -13.63 17.17 15.09
N PRO A 292 -14.74 16.83 15.76
CA PRO A 292 -15.26 15.46 15.79
C PRO A 292 -15.64 14.91 14.41
N SER A 293 -15.86 15.78 13.40
CA SER A 293 -16.19 15.33 12.04
C SER A 293 -15.02 14.61 11.36
N SER A 294 -13.79 14.85 11.83
CA SER A 294 -12.59 14.15 11.37
C SER A 294 -12.61 12.65 11.69
N VAL A 295 -13.30 12.22 12.76
CA VAL A 295 -13.41 10.80 13.16
C VAL A 295 -14.41 10.04 12.28
N SER A 296 -15.40 10.72 11.70
CA SER A 296 -16.40 10.12 10.82
C SER A 296 -15.78 9.47 9.58
N ALA A 297 -14.72 10.06 9.02
CA ALA A 297 -13.97 9.49 7.91
C ALA A 297 -13.29 8.17 8.31
N TYR A 298 -12.71 8.10 9.51
CA TYR A 298 -12.10 6.88 10.03
C TYR A 298 -13.12 5.79 10.31
N LEU A 299 -14.28 6.14 10.88
CA LEU A 299 -15.38 5.19 11.11
C LEU A 299 -15.89 4.62 9.79
N THR A 300 -16.11 5.47 8.79
CA THR A 300 -16.57 5.05 7.45
C THR A 300 -15.55 4.09 6.83
N SER A 301 -14.26 4.45 6.85
CA SER A 301 -13.18 3.59 6.35
C SER A 301 -13.11 2.26 7.12
N LEU A 302 -13.23 2.28 8.44
CA LEU A 302 -13.22 1.07 9.28
C LEU A 302 -14.31 0.08 8.85
N PHE A 303 -15.56 0.54 8.70
CA PHE A 303 -16.66 -0.35 8.30
C PHE A 303 -16.57 -0.80 6.85
N LEU A 304 -16.02 0.03 5.94
CA LEU A 304 -15.71 -0.39 4.58
C LEU A 304 -14.69 -1.54 4.56
N GLU A 305 -13.61 -1.41 5.33
CA GLU A 305 -12.59 -2.46 5.39
C GLU A 305 -13.04 -3.72 6.16
N ALA A 306 -13.92 -3.57 7.15
CA ALA A 306 -14.59 -4.72 7.78
C ALA A 306 -15.45 -5.48 6.76
N ASN A 307 -16.21 -4.76 5.92
CA ASN A 307 -17.00 -5.39 4.85
C ASN A 307 -16.10 -6.05 3.80
N ASN A 308 -15.00 -5.40 3.40
CA ASN A 308 -14.00 -6.00 2.51
C ASN A 308 -13.42 -7.29 3.10
N SER A 309 -13.09 -7.28 4.39
CA SER A 309 -12.61 -8.46 5.12
C SER A 309 -13.60 -9.61 5.00
N THR A 310 -14.87 -9.36 5.33
CA THR A 310 -15.95 -10.36 5.21
C THR A 310 -16.08 -10.90 3.78
N ASN A 311 -15.93 -10.06 2.75
CA ASN A 311 -15.98 -10.50 1.36
C ASN A 311 -14.83 -11.47 1.00
N TYR A 312 -13.61 -11.24 1.50
CA TYR A 312 -12.51 -12.19 1.31
C TYR A 312 -12.80 -13.56 1.95
N LEU A 313 -13.47 -13.57 3.11
CA LEU A 313 -13.86 -14.82 3.79
C LEU A 313 -14.95 -15.57 3.01
N ARG A 314 -15.95 -14.85 2.50
CA ARG A 314 -16.97 -15.46 1.62
C ARG A 314 -16.36 -16.03 0.36
N GLU A 315 -15.41 -15.31 -0.24
CA GLU A 315 -14.73 -15.79 -1.43
C GLU A 315 -13.89 -17.03 -1.13
N ALA A 316 -13.16 -17.05 -0.02
CA ALA A 316 -12.44 -18.23 0.43
C ALA A 316 -13.37 -19.44 0.66
N LEU A 317 -14.58 -19.22 1.19
CA LEU A 317 -15.59 -20.29 1.32
C LEU A 317 -16.11 -20.77 -0.04
N ARG A 318 -16.39 -19.87 -0.99
CA ARG A 318 -16.79 -20.26 -2.36
C ARG A 318 -15.71 -21.07 -3.05
N LEU A 319 -14.44 -20.70 -2.89
CA LEU A 319 -13.30 -21.46 -3.41
C LEU A 319 -13.15 -22.83 -2.72
N LEU A 320 -13.63 -22.99 -1.49
CA LEU A 320 -13.62 -24.28 -0.80
C LEU A 320 -14.68 -25.25 -1.36
N ARG A 321 -15.79 -24.75 -1.93
CA ARG A 321 -16.90 -25.58 -2.41
C ARG A 321 -16.43 -26.70 -3.36
N PRO A 322 -15.70 -26.44 -4.46
CA PRO A 322 -15.32 -27.52 -5.38
C PRO A 322 -14.41 -28.57 -4.75
N VAL A 323 -13.61 -28.19 -3.75
CA VAL A 323 -12.76 -29.12 -2.99
C VAL A 323 -13.62 -30.11 -2.21
N LEU A 324 -14.71 -29.62 -1.61
CA LEU A 324 -15.67 -30.43 -0.88
C LEU A 324 -16.54 -31.29 -1.80
N GLU A 325 -17.05 -30.72 -2.89
CA GLU A 325 -17.81 -31.46 -3.91
C GLU A 325 -16.99 -32.64 -4.44
N ARG A 326 -15.70 -32.43 -4.73
CA ARG A 326 -14.77 -33.49 -5.11
C ARG A 326 -14.65 -34.57 -4.02
N ALA A 327 -14.53 -34.18 -2.75
CA ALA A 327 -14.40 -35.13 -1.65
C ALA A 327 -15.65 -36.03 -1.53
N ILE A 328 -16.85 -35.44 -1.64
CA ILE A 328 -18.14 -36.15 -1.62
C ILE A 328 -18.21 -37.18 -2.76
N ILE A 329 -17.85 -36.77 -3.98
CA ILE A 329 -17.85 -37.67 -5.15
C ILE A 329 -16.89 -38.84 -4.96
N LEU A 330 -15.68 -38.59 -4.44
CA LEU A 330 -14.68 -39.65 -4.25
C LEU A 330 -15.09 -40.64 -3.16
N GLU A 331 -15.63 -40.17 -2.05
CA GLU A 331 -16.12 -41.04 -0.97
C GLU A 331 -17.19 -42.00 -1.49
N ARG A 332 -18.15 -41.49 -2.28
CA ARG A 332 -19.20 -42.32 -2.86
C ARG A 332 -18.65 -43.37 -3.82
N ASN A 333 -17.70 -43.01 -4.69
CA ASN A 333 -17.03 -43.97 -5.58
C ASN A 333 -16.31 -45.09 -4.80
N THR A 334 -15.75 -44.79 -3.62
CA THR A 334 -15.13 -45.83 -2.78
C THR A 334 -16.13 -46.69 -2.01
N SER A 335 -17.34 -46.19 -1.75
CA SER A 335 -18.39 -46.94 -1.05
C SER A 335 -19.18 -47.91 -1.94
N VAL A 336 -19.18 -47.66 -3.25
CA VAL A 336 -19.90 -48.47 -4.26
C VAL A 336 -19.00 -49.55 -4.90
N ALA A 337 -17.68 -49.43 -4.76
CA ALA A 337 -16.68 -50.40 -5.23
C ALA A 337 -16.42 -51.52 -4.21
#